data_AF-A0A1F9ZD79-F1
#
_entry.id   AF-A0A1F9ZD79-F1
#
_cell.length_a   1.000
_cell.length_b   1.000
_cell.length_c   1.000
_cell.angle_alpha   90.00
_cell.angle_beta   90.00
_cell.angle_gamma   90.00
#
_symmetry.space_group_name_H-M   'P 1'
#
loop_
_entity.id
_entity.type
_entity.pdbx_description
1 polymer ?
#
loop_
_entity_poly.entity_id
_entity_poly.type
_entity_poly.pdbx_seq_one_letter_code
_entity_poly.pdbx_strand_id
1 'polypeptide(L)' 'MKYTRFERARIIGARALQIAMGAPILLEVPAGMVDPIGIASLEFEKEVLPITVKREIEAHARGARR' A
#
# COMPACT_ATOMS: atom_id res chain seq x y z
N MET A 1 1.57 5.68 -11.57
CA MET A 1 2.21 4.34 -11.80
C MET A 1 1.10 3.29 -11.81
N LYS A 2 1.00 2.37 -12.79
CA LYS A 2 -0.14 1.42 -12.83
C LYS A 2 0.14 0.19 -11.96
N TYR A 3 -0.54 0.10 -10.83
CA TYR A 3 -0.51 -1.08 -9.95
C TYR A 3 -1.50 -2.15 -10.43
N THR A 4 -1.18 -3.43 -10.25
CA THR A 4 -2.16 -4.50 -10.41
C THR A 4 -3.23 -4.44 -9.30
N ARG A 5 -4.37 -5.11 -9.49
CA ARG A 5 -5.39 -5.18 -8.43
C ARG A 5 -4.84 -5.79 -7.13
N PHE A 6 -3.92 -6.75 -7.25
CA PHE A 6 -3.26 -7.40 -6.11
C PHE A 6 -2.27 -6.47 -5.41
N GLU A 7 -1.44 -5.76 -6.18
CA GLU A 7 -0.51 -4.76 -5.66
C GLU A 7 -1.26 -3.66 -4.92
N ARG A 8 -2.32 -3.11 -5.53
CA ARG A 8 -3.17 -2.09 -4.92
C ARG A 8 -3.76 -2.59 -3.59
N ALA A 9 -4.34 -3.79 -3.57
CA ALA A 9 -4.90 -4.38 -2.36
C ALA A 9 -3.83 -4.55 -1.28
N ARG A 10 -2.62 -4.99 -1.64
CA ARG A 10 -1.52 -5.21 -0.70
C ARG A 10 -0.99 -3.91 -0.10
N ILE A 11 -0.86 -2.85 -0.92
CA ILE A 11 -0.43 -1.53 -0.46
C ILE A 11 -1.43 -0.96 0.55
N ILE A 12 -2.72 -0.94 0.20
CA ILE A 12 -3.78 -0.43 1.06
C ILE A 12 -3.85 -1.24 2.36
N GLY A 13 -3.82 -2.58 2.28
CA GLY A 13 -3.87 -3.43 3.46
C GLY A 13 -2.67 -3.25 4.40
N ALA A 14 -1.45 -3.16 3.84
CA ALA A 14 -0.25 -2.89 4.63
C ALA A 14 -0.32 -1.52 5.33
N ARG A 15 -0.84 -0.50 4.63
CA ARG A 15 -0.99 0.83 5.21
C ARG A 15 -2.08 0.88 6.28
N ALA A 16 -3.23 0.25 6.05
CA ALA A 16 -4.31 0.18 7.02
C ALA A 16 -3.82 -0.45 8.34
N LEU A 17 -2.96 -1.48 8.26
CA LEU A 17 -2.31 -2.06 9.43
C LEU A 17 -1.42 -1.05 10.17
N GLN A 18 -0.60 -0.27 9.47
CA GLN A 18 0.22 0.78 10.09
C GLN A 18 -0.65 1.79 10.86
N ILE A 19 -1.75 2.25 10.24
CA ILE A 19 -2.68 3.21 10.86
C ILE A 19 -3.34 2.58 12.09
N ALA A 20 -3.78 1.32 12.01
CA ALA A 20 -4.35 0.59 13.14
C ALA A 20 -3.37 0.44 14.31
N MET A 21 -2.06 0.43 14.03
CA MET A 21 -0.98 0.40 15.03
C MET A 21 -0.58 1.80 15.54
N GLY A 22 -1.32 2.86 15.18
CA GLY A 22 -1.05 4.22 15.64
C GLY A 22 0.01 4.96 14.83
N ALA A 23 0.36 4.50 13.63
CA ALA A 23 1.23 5.26 12.74
C ALA A 23 0.58 6.60 12.34
N PRO A 24 1.37 7.67 12.16
CA PRO A 24 0.84 8.97 11.77
C PRO A 24 0.20 8.92 10.38
N ILE A 25 -0.95 9.58 10.26
CA ILE A 25 -1.69 9.77 9.00
C ILE A 25 -1.09 10.98 8.28
N LEU A 26 -0.84 10.88 6.97
CA LEU A 26 -0.18 11.91 6.16
C LEU A 26 -1.15 12.94 5.57
N LEU A 27 -2.46 12.69 5.69
CA LEU A 27 -3.54 13.55 5.21
C LEU A 27 -4.42 14.04 6.35
N GLU A 28 -5.05 15.18 6.14
CA GLU A 28 -6.19 15.60 6.95
C GLU A 28 -7.37 14.68 6.67
N VAL A 29 -7.69 13.83 7.64
CA VAL A 29 -8.86 12.96 7.60
C VAL A 29 -10.10 13.73 8.06
N PRO A 30 -11.26 13.54 7.40
CA PRO A 30 -12.51 14.14 7.85
C PRO A 30 -12.83 13.76 9.29
N ALA A 31 -13.37 14.72 10.06
CA ALA A 31 -13.73 14.49 11.46
C ALA A 31 -14.70 13.30 11.58
N GLY A 32 -14.31 12.29 12.38
CA GLY A 32 -15.10 11.07 12.60
C GLY A 32 -14.74 9.88 11.73
N MET A 33 -13.76 9.98 10.82
CA MET A 33 -13.25 8.83 10.08
C MET A 33 -12.27 8.03 10.97
N VAL A 34 -12.71 6.85 11.42
CA VAL A 34 -11.92 5.95 12.30
C VAL A 34 -11.45 4.69 11.56
N ASP A 35 -12.04 4.37 10.41
CA ASP A 35 -11.71 3.15 9.66
C ASP A 35 -10.31 3.22 9.02
N PRO A 36 -9.34 2.38 9.44
CA PRO A 36 -7.99 2.40 8.89
C PRO A 36 -7.93 2.07 7.40
N ILE A 37 -8.87 1.26 6.89
CA ILE A 37 -8.92 0.90 5.46
C ILE A 37 -9.35 2.10 4.62
N GLY A 38 -10.39 2.82 5.05
CA GLY A 38 -10.83 4.06 4.43
C GLY A 38 -9.73 5.11 4.39
N ILE A 39 -9.03 5.32 5.51
CA ILE A 39 -7.92 6.27 5.61
C ILE A 39 -6.77 5.88 4.67
N ALA A 40 -6.36 4.61 4.67
CA ALA A 40 -5.32 4.12 3.76
C ALA A 40 -5.71 4.25 2.28
N SER A 41 -7.00 4.08 1.97
CA SER A 41 -7.52 4.23 0.61
C SER A 41 -7.45 5.70 0.15
N LEU A 42 -7.79 6.64 1.02
CA LEU A 42 -7.65 8.08 0.74
C LEU A 42 -6.20 8.48 0.53
N GLU A 43 -5.28 7.99 1.37
CA GLU A 43 -3.85 8.24 1.20
C GLU A 43 -3.30 7.65 -0.11
N PHE A 44 -3.80 6.48 -0.52
CA PHE A 44 -3.45 5.86 -1.80
C PHE A 44 -3.95 6.71 -2.98
N GLU A 45 -5.20 7.19 -2.92
CA GLU A 45 -5.81 8.01 -3.98
C GLU A 45 -5.15 9.38 -4.14
N LYS A 46 -4.57 9.92 -3.07
CA LYS A 46 -3.79 11.17 -3.08
C LYS A 46 -2.31 10.96 -3.46
N GLU A 47 -1.89 9.72 -3.76
CA GLU A 47 -0.52 9.36 -4.11
C GLU A 47 0.55 9.78 -3.07
N VAL A 48 0.18 9.87 -1.78
CA VAL A 48 1.08 10.29 -0.69
C VAL A 48 1.71 9.12 0.08
N LEU A 49 1.39 7.87 -0.28
CA LEU A 49 1.84 6.70 0.48
C LEU A 49 3.34 6.43 0.31
N PRO A 50 4.11 6.28 1.40
CA PRO A 50 5.53 5.95 1.36
C PRO A 50 5.75 4.43 1.17
N ILE A 51 4.99 3.79 0.27
CA ILE A 51 5.07 2.36 -0.02
C ILE A 51 5.28 2.17 -1.51
N THR A 52 6.27 1.37 -1.89
CA THR A 52 6.59 1.03 -3.28
C THR A 52 6.59 -0.48 -3.47
N VAL A 53 6.23 -0.94 -4.67
CA VAL A 53 6.25 -2.37 -5.02
C VAL A 53 7.55 -2.72 -5.73
N LYS A 54 8.32 -3.64 -5.15
CA LYS A 54 9.43 -4.29 -5.83
C LYS A 54 8.91 -5.51 -6.59
N ARG A 55 9.07 -5.51 -7.92
CA ARG A 55 8.68 -6.64 -8.79
C ARG A 55 9.89 -7.51 -9.09
N GLU A 56 9.83 -8.78 -8.73
CA GLU A 56 10.84 -9.77 -9.12
C GLU A 56 10.41 -10.43 -10.44
N ILE A 57 10.72 -9.76 -11.55
CA ILE A 57 10.34 -10.23 -12.89
C ILE A 57 11.30 -11.37 -13.35
N GLU A 58 12.48 -11.47 -12.76
CA GLU A 58 13.58 -12.33 -13.26
C GLU A 58 13.97 -13.50 -12.34
N ALA A 59 13.41 -13.59 -11.13
CA ALA A 59 13.88 -14.58 -10.14
C ALA A 59 13.66 -16.04 -10.59
N HIS A 60 12.64 -16.31 -11.40
CA HIS A 60 12.36 -17.66 -11.92
C HIS A 60 13.15 -18.04 -13.19
N ALA A 61 13.71 -17.07 -13.93
CA ALA A 61 14.44 -17.37 -15.17
C ALA A 61 15.89 -17.85 -14.94
N ARG A 62 16.44 -17.60 -13.73
CA ARG A 62 17.84 -17.92 -13.40
C ARG A 62 18.03 -19.24 -12.66
N GLY A 63 16.95 -19.92 -12.26
CA GLY A 63 17.00 -21.24 -11.62
C GLY A 63 17.06 -22.42 -12.59
N ALA A 64 16.74 -22.22 -13.88
CA ALA A 64 16.74 -23.27 -14.91
C ALA A 64 18.09 -23.43 -15.65
N ARG A 65 19.15 -22.79 -15.16
CA ARG A 65 20.53 -22.92 -15.68
C ARG A 65 21.50 -23.27 -14.56
N ARG A 66 21.29 -24.39 -13.89
CA ARG A 66 22.32 -25.15 -13.16
C ARG A 66 22.02 -26.64 -13.29
#